data_AF-A0A920NM08-F1
#
_entry.id   AF-A0A920NM08-F1
#
_cell.length_a   1.000
_cell.length_b   1.000
_cell.length_c   1.000
_cell.angle_alpha   90.00
_cell.angle_beta   90.00
_cell.angle_gamma   90.00
#
_symmetry.space_group_name_H-M   'P 1'
#
loop_
_entity.id
_entity.type
_entity.pdbx_description
1 polymer ?
#
loop_
_entity_poly.entity_id
_entity_poly.type
_entity_poly.pdbx_seq_one_letter_code
_entity_poly.pdbx_strand_id
1 'polypeptide(L)'
;MEKFFRAWHKVIFRVNPYPGRHWSFHGSRWEIISVPVHIWLPDAMEGPTPVSALMHAATMVAAGVFLSVRLFPIFTPDALLFIAYVGGFTAIFAATIAITQNDIKKVLAYSTVSQLGYMILAVGTGAYIAGFFHLVTHAMFKACLFYGSGSVIHAMHHAMHNKKDHDTDPQDMRNMGGFKSKMPVTYWTMVVAALAISGVPLFSGFLSKDAILAGLWHLGPIIRSILCYQFLVWGCLDHCFLHV
;
A
#
# COMPACT_ATOMS: atom_id res chain seq x y z
N MET A 1 -10.39 17.54 -1.63
CA MET A 1 -11.52 16.60 -1.46
C MET A 1 -12.28 16.38 -2.77
N GLU A 2 -12.55 17.44 -3.54
CA GLU A 2 -13.27 17.35 -4.83
C GLU A 2 -12.49 16.59 -5.93
N LYS A 3 -11.16 16.78 -6.05
CA LYS A 3 -10.31 15.98 -6.95
C LYS A 3 -10.27 14.48 -6.57
N PHE A 4 -10.27 14.19 -5.27
CA PHE A 4 -10.36 12.83 -4.72
C PHE A 4 -11.70 12.17 -5.07
N PHE A 5 -12.83 12.86 -4.84
CA PHE A 5 -14.14 12.38 -5.28
C PHE A 5 -14.20 12.20 -6.79
N ARG A 6 -13.59 13.09 -7.58
CA ARG A 6 -13.49 12.94 -9.04
C ARG A 6 -12.66 11.72 -9.47
N ALA A 7 -11.54 11.43 -8.80
CA ALA A 7 -10.73 10.24 -9.08
C ALA A 7 -11.48 8.96 -8.69
N TRP A 8 -12.06 8.92 -7.49
CA TRP A 8 -12.84 7.79 -6.98
C TRP A 8 -14.13 7.54 -7.79
N HIS A 9 -14.83 8.61 -8.19
CA HIS A 9 -16.00 8.58 -9.06
C HIS A 9 -15.64 8.13 -10.48
N LYS A 10 -14.47 8.49 -11.02
CA LYS A 10 -14.00 7.98 -12.33
C LYS A 10 -13.67 6.49 -12.31
N VAL A 11 -13.32 5.92 -11.15
CA VAL A 11 -13.06 4.49 -10.95
C VAL A 11 -14.35 3.69 -10.85
N ILE A 12 -15.34 4.19 -10.09
CA ILE A 12 -16.66 3.52 -9.92
C ILE A 12 -17.57 3.75 -11.14
N PHE A 13 -17.59 4.97 -11.68
CA PHE A 13 -18.51 5.41 -12.73
C PHE A 13 -17.80 5.73 -14.04
N ARG A 14 -16.82 4.93 -14.46
CA ARG A 14 -16.44 4.91 -15.89
C ARG A 14 -17.56 4.26 -16.71
N VAL A 15 -18.73 4.88 -16.69
CA VAL A 15 -19.78 4.72 -17.69
C VAL A 15 -19.24 5.40 -18.93
N ASN A 16 -19.08 4.60 -19.97
CA ASN A 16 -18.77 5.05 -21.31
C ASN A 16 -19.75 6.17 -21.71
N PRO A 17 -19.35 7.35 -22.18
CA PRO A 17 -20.28 8.41 -22.57
C PRO A 17 -21.02 8.13 -23.90
N TYR A 18 -21.08 6.88 -24.36
CA TYR A 18 -21.83 6.50 -25.57
C TYR A 18 -23.21 5.95 -25.20
N PRO A 19 -24.30 6.64 -25.58
CA PRO A 19 -25.65 6.17 -25.33
C PRO A 19 -25.97 5.03 -26.31
N GLY A 20 -26.33 3.86 -25.77
CA GLY A 20 -26.88 2.77 -26.55
C GLY A 20 -25.88 1.69 -26.99
N ARG A 21 -25.66 0.70 -26.13
CA ARG A 21 -25.54 -0.73 -26.51
C ARG A 21 -25.47 -1.60 -25.25
N HIS A 22 -26.49 -2.46 -25.11
CA HIS A 22 -26.58 -3.70 -24.34
C HIS A 22 -25.86 -3.80 -22.99
N TRP A 23 -26.67 -3.86 -21.93
CA TRP A 23 -26.32 -4.29 -20.57
C TRP A 23 -25.86 -5.76 -20.51
N SER A 24 -24.72 -6.08 -21.11
CA SER A 24 -24.06 -7.37 -20.88
C SER A 24 -23.38 -7.35 -19.51
N PHE A 25 -23.91 -8.17 -18.60
CA PHE A 25 -23.36 -8.67 -17.34
C PHE A 25 -21.82 -8.57 -17.21
N HIS A 26 -21.31 -7.38 -16.89
CA HIS A 26 -19.98 -7.16 -16.33
C HIS A 26 -20.12 -6.52 -14.94
N GLY A 27 -21.12 -6.98 -14.19
CA GLY A 27 -21.19 -6.75 -12.75
C GLY A 27 -20.12 -7.61 -12.09
N SER A 28 -19.32 -7.00 -11.20
CA SER A 28 -18.11 -7.55 -10.57
C SER A 28 -16.82 -7.41 -11.40
N ARG A 29 -16.40 -6.16 -11.68
CA ARG A 29 -14.98 -5.88 -11.98
C ARG A 29 -14.19 -5.91 -10.66
N TRP A 30 -13.65 -7.08 -10.38
CA TRP A 30 -12.76 -7.48 -9.30
C TRP A 30 -11.81 -6.37 -8.77
N GLU A 31 -12.31 -5.68 -7.75
CA GLU A 31 -11.69 -5.14 -6.54
C GLU A 31 -10.41 -4.27 -6.58
N ILE A 32 -10.69 -2.97 -6.45
CA ILE A 32 -10.06 -1.84 -5.73
C ILE A 32 -8.55 -1.56 -5.95
N ILE A 33 -7.61 -2.51 -5.96
CA ILE A 33 -6.15 -2.21 -5.99
C ILE A 33 -5.27 -3.17 -6.86
N SER A 34 -5.84 -4.14 -7.60
CA SER A 34 -5.06 -5.00 -8.49
C SER A 34 -4.62 -4.28 -9.79
N VAL A 35 -3.52 -4.69 -10.44
CA VAL A 35 -3.20 -4.20 -11.80
C VAL A 35 -4.27 -4.73 -12.76
N PRO A 36 -5.00 -3.91 -13.55
CA PRO A 36 -4.70 -2.54 -14.04
C PRO A 36 -5.32 -1.37 -13.26
N VAL A 37 -6.03 -1.60 -12.16
CA VAL A 37 -6.82 -0.59 -11.42
C VAL A 37 -5.99 0.19 -10.40
N HIS A 38 -4.68 0.03 -10.32
CA HIS A 38 -3.82 0.77 -9.37
C HIS A 38 -3.63 2.28 -9.70
N ILE A 39 -4.04 2.72 -10.90
CA ILE A 39 -3.68 4.03 -11.49
C ILE A 39 -4.24 5.22 -10.71
N TRP A 40 -5.34 5.05 -9.98
CA TRP A 40 -6.00 6.15 -9.26
C TRP A 40 -5.41 6.40 -7.86
N LEU A 41 -4.65 5.45 -7.33
CA LEU A 41 -4.14 5.53 -5.96
C LEU A 41 -3.09 6.63 -5.76
N PRO A 42 -2.18 6.90 -6.71
CA PRO A 42 -1.29 8.05 -6.66
C PRO A 42 -2.05 9.38 -6.74
N ASP A 43 -3.10 9.45 -7.56
CA ASP A 43 -3.95 10.65 -7.68
C ASP A 43 -4.75 10.92 -6.39
N ALA A 44 -5.11 9.86 -5.65
CA ALA A 44 -5.76 9.99 -4.35
C ALA A 44 -4.86 10.66 -3.29
N MET A 45 -3.53 10.68 -3.50
CA MET A 45 -2.58 11.31 -2.59
C MET A 45 -2.55 12.84 -2.66
N GLU A 46 -3.22 13.46 -3.64
CA GLU A 46 -3.51 14.90 -3.60
C GLU A 46 -4.52 15.27 -2.49
N GLY A 47 -5.18 14.28 -1.90
CA GLY A 47 -6.09 14.47 -0.76
C GLY A 47 -5.39 14.90 0.54
N PRO A 48 -6.16 15.38 1.52
CA PRO A 48 -5.64 15.69 2.84
C PRO A 48 -5.15 14.41 3.54
N THR A 49 -4.00 14.47 4.20
CA THR A 49 -3.30 13.30 4.75
C THR A 49 -4.12 12.43 5.71
N PRO A 50 -5.02 12.97 6.56
CA PRO A 50 -5.91 12.14 7.38
C PRO A 50 -6.86 11.25 6.57
N VAL A 51 -7.29 11.70 5.39
CA VAL A 51 -8.13 10.89 4.48
C VAL A 51 -7.31 9.77 3.85
N SER A 52 -6.07 10.06 3.43
CA SER A 52 -5.15 9.03 2.95
C SER A 52 -4.88 7.97 4.03
N ALA A 53 -4.66 8.38 5.29
CA ALA A 53 -4.49 7.45 6.41
C ALA A 53 -5.70 6.51 6.57
N LEU A 54 -6.92 7.08 6.61
CA LEU A 54 -8.15 6.29 6.74
C LEU A 54 -8.32 5.31 5.57
N MET A 55 -8.04 5.74 4.34
CA MET A 55 -8.25 4.90 3.18
C MET A 55 -7.27 3.72 3.10
N HIS A 56 -6.00 3.97 3.40
CA HIS A 56 -4.94 2.97 3.35
C HIS A 56 -4.89 2.06 4.59
N ALA A 57 -5.51 2.47 5.70
CA ALA A 57 -5.62 1.64 6.88
C ALA A 57 -6.95 0.88 6.93
N ALA A 58 -8.08 1.53 6.65
CA ALA A 58 -9.40 1.03 7.05
C ALA A 58 -10.29 0.56 5.90
N THR A 59 -10.30 1.21 4.73
CA THR A 59 -11.36 0.98 3.73
C THR A 59 -10.89 0.25 2.48
N MET A 60 -9.91 0.79 1.75
CA MET A 60 -9.53 0.23 0.45
C MET A 60 -8.82 -1.12 0.60
N VAL A 61 -7.98 -1.21 1.63
CA VAL A 61 -7.13 -2.36 1.90
C VAL A 61 -7.93 -3.49 2.54
N ALA A 62 -8.78 -3.14 3.51
CA ALA A 62 -9.57 -4.13 4.23
C ALA A 62 -10.65 -4.77 3.36
N ALA A 63 -11.35 -3.99 2.52
CA ALA A 63 -12.45 -4.51 1.72
C ALA A 63 -12.02 -5.65 0.78
N GLY A 64 -10.95 -5.45 0.00
CA GLY A 64 -10.52 -6.45 -1.00
C GLY A 64 -10.00 -7.74 -0.39
N VAL A 65 -9.19 -7.65 0.67
CA VAL A 65 -8.67 -8.84 1.37
C VAL A 65 -9.79 -9.52 2.15
N PHE A 66 -10.66 -8.75 2.83
CA PHE A 66 -11.78 -9.31 3.58
C PHE A 66 -12.75 -10.07 2.68
N LEU A 67 -13.12 -9.52 1.51
CA LEU A 67 -13.99 -10.23 0.59
C LEU A 67 -13.31 -11.51 0.07
N SER A 68 -12.04 -11.42 -0.32
CA SER A 68 -11.27 -12.58 -0.78
C SER A 68 -11.21 -13.70 0.27
N VAL A 69 -11.01 -13.35 1.55
CA VAL A 69 -11.04 -14.32 2.66
C VAL A 69 -12.44 -14.91 2.87
N ARG A 70 -13.50 -14.11 2.74
CA ARG A 70 -14.88 -14.58 2.91
C ARG A 70 -15.37 -15.48 1.79
N LEU A 71 -14.93 -15.22 0.57
CA LEU A 71 -15.25 -16.04 -0.62
C LEU A 71 -14.33 -17.26 -0.77
N PHE A 72 -13.31 -17.40 0.10
CA PHE A 72 -12.36 -18.52 0.05
C PHE A 72 -13.01 -19.91 -0.08
N PRO A 73 -14.09 -20.26 0.66
CA PRO A 73 -14.73 -21.58 0.54
C PRO A 73 -15.40 -21.83 -0.83
N ILE A 74 -15.62 -20.78 -1.62
CA ILE A 74 -16.29 -20.83 -2.92
C ILE A 74 -15.26 -20.95 -4.07
N PHE A 75 -14.00 -20.57 -3.84
CA PHE A 75 -12.98 -20.56 -4.88
C PHE A 75 -12.54 -21.98 -5.26
N THR A 76 -12.47 -22.23 -6.56
CA THR A 76 -11.86 -23.44 -7.11
C THR A 76 -10.33 -23.35 -7.06
N PRO A 77 -9.60 -24.49 -7.11
CA PRO A 77 -8.14 -24.48 -7.14
C PRO A 77 -7.54 -23.62 -8.25
N ASP A 78 -8.15 -23.63 -9.44
CA ASP A 78 -7.71 -22.80 -10.57
C ASP A 78 -7.92 -21.30 -10.30
N ALA A 79 -9.02 -20.94 -9.63
CA ALA A 79 -9.28 -19.55 -9.23
C ALA A 79 -8.27 -19.06 -8.18
N LEU A 80 -7.92 -19.91 -7.20
CA LEU A 80 -6.91 -19.61 -6.19
C LEU A 80 -5.53 -19.39 -6.81
N LEU A 81 -5.12 -20.24 -7.76
CA LEU A 81 -3.88 -20.05 -8.51
C LEU A 81 -3.88 -18.74 -9.31
N PHE A 82 -4.98 -18.41 -9.97
CA PHE A 82 -5.12 -17.14 -10.69
C PHE A 82 -4.97 -15.94 -9.74
N ILE A 83 -5.64 -15.96 -8.58
CA ILE A 83 -5.52 -14.93 -7.55
C ILE A 83 -4.08 -14.80 -7.05
N ALA A 84 -3.39 -15.93 -6.84
CA ALA A 84 -1.99 -15.94 -6.42
C ALA A 84 -1.07 -15.27 -7.45
N TYR A 85 -1.21 -15.59 -8.74
CA TYR A 85 -0.42 -14.96 -9.81
C TYR A 85 -0.67 -13.46 -9.93
N VAL A 86 -1.94 -13.03 -9.89
CA VAL A 86 -2.31 -11.61 -9.95
C VAL A 86 -1.77 -10.84 -8.74
N GLY A 87 -1.88 -11.42 -7.54
CA GLY A 87 -1.35 -10.84 -6.30
C GLY A 87 0.17 -10.70 -6.34
N GLY A 88 0.88 -11.77 -6.74
CA GLY A 88 2.33 -11.77 -6.86
C GLY A 88 2.86 -10.78 -7.90
N PHE A 89 2.23 -10.70 -9.07
CA PHE A 89 2.58 -9.72 -10.10
C PHE A 89 2.36 -8.28 -9.61
N THR A 90 1.21 -8.01 -8.98
CA THR A 90 0.88 -6.70 -8.41
C THR A 90 1.89 -6.28 -7.34
N ALA A 91 2.32 -7.22 -6.50
CA ALA A 91 3.31 -6.96 -5.46
C ALA A 91 4.64 -6.47 -6.04
N ILE A 92 5.19 -7.18 -7.04
CA ILE A 92 6.46 -6.79 -7.68
C ILE A 92 6.30 -5.45 -8.40
N PHE A 93 5.26 -5.33 -9.21
CA PHE A 93 5.04 -4.16 -10.06
C PHE A 93 4.93 -2.87 -9.23
N ALA A 94 4.15 -2.90 -8.14
CA ALA A 94 3.99 -1.75 -7.27
C ALA A 94 5.26 -1.41 -6.48
N ALA A 95 6.00 -2.41 -6.02
CA ALA A 95 7.28 -2.21 -5.34
C ALA A 95 8.31 -1.50 -6.24
N THR A 96 8.42 -1.90 -7.51
CA THR A 96 9.34 -1.25 -8.46
C THR A 96 8.98 0.21 -8.68
N ILE A 97 7.68 0.54 -8.75
CA ILE A 97 7.24 1.93 -8.90
C ILE A 97 7.54 2.73 -7.63
N ALA A 98 7.33 2.14 -6.44
CA ALA A 98 7.55 2.82 -5.16
C ALA A 98 8.98 3.35 -5.00
N ILE A 99 9.99 2.61 -5.45
CA ILE A 99 11.41 2.99 -5.36
C ILE A 99 11.73 4.26 -6.17
N THR A 100 10.99 4.49 -7.26
CA THR A 100 11.23 5.63 -8.16
C THR A 100 10.41 6.88 -7.81
N GLN A 101 9.56 6.80 -6.77
CA GLN A 101 8.76 7.94 -6.33
C GLN A 101 9.54 8.83 -5.37
N ASN A 102 9.48 10.14 -5.60
CA ASN A 102 10.10 11.16 -4.74
C ASN A 102 9.11 11.80 -3.74
N ASP A 103 7.81 11.58 -3.92
CA ASP A 103 6.75 12.11 -3.04
C ASP A 103 6.45 11.12 -1.90
N ILE A 104 6.52 11.60 -0.66
CA ILE A 104 6.35 10.75 0.54
C ILE A 104 5.01 10.01 0.58
N LYS A 105 3.91 10.66 0.17
CA LYS A 105 2.57 10.04 0.17
C LYS A 105 2.44 9.03 -0.97
N LYS A 106 3.00 9.33 -2.15
CA LYS A 106 3.00 8.38 -3.28
C LYS A 106 3.82 7.14 -2.97
N VAL A 107 4.98 7.29 -2.32
CA VAL A 107 5.76 6.16 -1.82
C VAL A 107 4.92 5.32 -0.85
N LEU A 108 4.26 5.94 0.13
CA LEU A 108 3.39 5.22 1.09
C LEU A 108 2.18 4.53 0.42
N ALA A 109 1.66 5.12 -0.66
CA ALA A 109 0.54 4.58 -1.42
C ALA A 109 0.93 3.35 -2.24
N TYR A 110 1.96 3.43 -3.09
CA TYR A 110 2.42 2.28 -3.89
C TYR A 110 2.88 1.12 -3.02
N SER A 111 3.45 1.45 -1.89
CA SER A 111 3.90 0.46 -0.94
C SER A 111 2.70 -0.21 -0.23
N THR A 112 1.54 0.44 -0.16
CA THR A 112 0.27 -0.24 0.22
C THR A 112 -0.22 -1.20 -0.87
N VAL A 113 -0.14 -0.82 -2.15
CA VAL A 113 -0.50 -1.71 -3.28
C VAL A 113 0.35 -2.97 -3.26
N SER A 114 1.64 -2.81 -2.97
CA SER A 114 2.59 -3.91 -2.88
C SER A 114 2.25 -4.89 -1.76
N GLN A 115 1.94 -4.38 -0.56
CA GLN A 115 1.54 -5.21 0.59
C GLN A 115 0.17 -5.87 0.39
N LEU A 116 -0.74 -5.20 -0.32
CA LEU A 116 -2.01 -5.81 -0.71
C LEU A 116 -1.82 -6.97 -1.69
N GLY A 117 -1.00 -6.79 -2.72
CA GLY A 117 -0.63 -7.88 -3.63
C GLY A 117 -0.08 -9.08 -2.85
N TYR A 118 0.72 -8.83 -1.82
CA TYR A 118 1.26 -9.84 -0.91
C TYR A 118 0.17 -10.55 -0.08
N MET A 119 -0.80 -9.82 0.47
CA MET A 119 -1.93 -10.42 1.20
C MET A 119 -2.84 -11.24 0.28
N ILE A 120 -3.10 -10.76 -0.94
CA ILE A 120 -3.90 -11.47 -1.93
C ILE A 120 -3.18 -12.74 -2.42
N LEU A 121 -1.87 -12.68 -2.58
CA LEU A 121 -1.03 -13.86 -2.81
C LEU A 121 -1.18 -14.88 -1.68
N ALA A 122 -1.16 -14.44 -0.41
CA ALA A 122 -1.37 -15.34 0.73
C ALA A 122 -2.75 -16.03 0.70
N VAL A 123 -3.82 -15.30 0.30
CA VAL A 123 -5.16 -15.90 0.15
C VAL A 123 -5.19 -16.90 -1.01
N GLY A 124 -4.62 -16.56 -2.17
CA GLY A 124 -4.56 -17.44 -3.34
C GLY A 124 -3.75 -18.72 -3.13
N THR A 125 -2.92 -18.77 -2.09
CA THR A 125 -2.10 -19.94 -1.74
C THR A 125 -2.66 -20.75 -0.57
N GLY A 126 -3.84 -20.37 -0.05
CA GLY A 126 -4.51 -21.04 1.05
C GLY A 126 -4.11 -20.56 2.44
N ALA A 127 -3.11 -19.68 2.56
CA ALA A 127 -2.67 -19.07 3.81
C ALA A 127 -3.53 -17.85 4.21
N TYR A 128 -4.86 -17.96 4.08
CA TYR A 128 -5.78 -16.85 4.26
C TYR A 128 -5.81 -16.30 5.71
N ILE A 129 -5.57 -17.15 6.72
CA ILE A 129 -5.47 -16.73 8.13
C ILE A 129 -4.26 -15.80 8.32
N ALA A 130 -3.11 -16.18 7.75
CA ALA A 130 -1.89 -15.38 7.80
C ALA A 130 -2.06 -14.06 7.01
N GLY A 131 -2.73 -14.12 5.84
CA GLY A 131 -3.12 -12.94 5.06
C GLY A 131 -3.99 -11.96 5.85
N PHE A 132 -4.99 -12.45 6.57
CA PHE A 132 -5.86 -11.61 7.41
C PHE A 132 -5.14 -11.05 8.64
N PHE A 133 -4.26 -11.84 9.27
CA PHE A 133 -3.42 -11.34 10.37
C PHE A 133 -2.48 -10.22 9.88
N HIS A 134 -1.88 -10.39 8.69
CA HIS A 134 -1.06 -9.34 8.09
C HIS A 134 -1.87 -8.09 7.79
N LEU A 135 -3.11 -8.21 7.29
CA LEU A 135 -4.01 -7.09 7.05
C LEU A 135 -4.20 -6.21 8.30
N VAL A 136 -4.46 -6.82 9.46
CA VAL A 136 -4.69 -6.09 10.72
C VAL A 136 -3.43 -5.33 11.14
N THR A 137 -2.28 -6.00 11.13
CA THR A 137 -0.99 -5.37 11.51
C THR A 137 -0.62 -4.25 10.53
N HIS A 138 -0.78 -4.48 9.23
CA HIS A 138 -0.57 -3.50 8.17
C HIS A 138 -1.43 -2.26 8.33
N ALA A 139 -2.71 -2.40 8.68
CA ALA A 139 -3.60 -1.26 8.92
C ALA A 139 -3.04 -0.32 10.01
N MET A 140 -2.52 -0.89 11.10
CA MET A 140 -1.92 -0.12 12.19
C MET A 140 -0.63 0.57 11.76
N PHE A 141 0.27 -0.15 11.06
CA PHE A 141 1.53 0.42 10.59
C PHE A 141 1.30 1.53 9.57
N LYS A 142 0.39 1.33 8.63
CA LYS A 142 0.05 2.34 7.61
C LYS A 142 -0.62 3.55 8.21
N ALA A 143 -1.55 3.38 9.16
CA ALA A 143 -2.12 4.51 9.87
C ALA A 143 -0.99 5.35 10.50
N CYS A 144 -0.07 4.71 11.24
CA CYS A 144 1.05 5.41 11.86
C CYS A 144 1.95 6.13 10.84
N LEU A 145 2.32 5.48 9.74
CA LEU A 145 3.16 6.07 8.69
C LEU A 145 2.49 7.25 7.97
N PHE A 146 1.19 7.15 7.65
CA PHE A 146 0.46 8.26 7.02
C PHE A 146 0.26 9.43 7.98
N TYR A 147 -0.08 9.19 9.24
CA TYR A 147 -0.17 10.26 10.25
C TYR A 147 1.21 10.92 10.50
N GLY A 148 2.27 10.13 10.58
CA GLY A 148 3.64 10.61 10.68
C GLY A 148 4.04 11.49 9.50
N SER A 149 3.82 11.01 8.26
CA SER A 149 4.07 11.82 7.06
C SER A 149 3.26 13.12 7.04
N GLY A 150 2.04 13.11 7.57
CA GLY A 150 1.20 14.30 7.68
C GLY A 150 1.77 15.34 8.63
N SER A 151 2.33 14.88 9.76
CA SER A 151 3.05 15.73 10.71
C SER A 151 4.30 16.35 10.07
N VAL A 152 5.07 15.57 9.30
CA VAL A 152 6.26 16.04 8.58
C VAL A 152 5.90 17.07 7.50
N ILE A 153 4.90 16.79 6.66
CA ILE A 153 4.42 17.72 5.62
C ILE A 153 3.94 19.02 6.25
N HIS A 154 3.22 18.96 7.38
CA HIS A 154 2.75 20.15 8.08
C HIS A 154 3.92 21.01 8.57
N ALA A 155 4.95 20.40 9.16
CA ALA A 155 6.15 21.09 9.59
C ALA A 155 6.94 21.69 8.42
N MET A 156 7.09 20.96 7.31
CA MET A 156 7.74 21.44 6.08
C MET A 156 7.02 22.66 5.50
N HIS A 157 5.69 22.62 5.45
CA HIS A 157 4.89 23.73 4.95
C HIS A 157 5.11 25.01 5.77
N HIS A 158 5.13 24.92 7.10
CA HIS A 158 5.46 26.06 7.97
C HIS A 158 6.89 26.54 7.80
N ALA A 159 7.86 25.63 7.70
CA ALA A 159 9.27 25.98 7.54
C ALA A 159 9.53 26.72 6.21
N MET A 160 8.89 26.32 5.12
CA MET A 160 9.04 26.95 3.81
C MET A 160 8.28 28.28 3.71
N HIS A 161 7.09 28.37 4.31
CA HIS A 161 6.38 29.64 4.45
C HIS A 161 7.22 30.68 5.20
N ASN A 162 7.92 30.28 6.27
CA ASN A 162 8.83 31.17 7.00
C ASN A 162 10.06 31.58 6.19
N LYS A 163 10.51 30.74 5.26
CA LYS A 163 11.60 31.04 4.32
C LYS A 163 11.14 31.83 3.08
N LYS A 164 9.84 32.11 2.94
CA LYS A 164 9.21 32.71 1.73
C LYS A 164 9.47 31.91 0.45
N ASP A 165 9.68 30.60 0.59
CA ASP A 165 9.84 29.69 -0.53
C ASP A 165 8.48 29.03 -0.80
N HIS A 166 7.88 29.35 -1.96
CA HIS A 166 6.61 28.81 -2.41
C HIS A 166 6.74 27.96 -3.69
N ASP A 167 7.95 27.87 -4.26
CA ASP A 167 8.20 27.10 -5.48
C ASP A 167 8.56 25.65 -5.16
N THR A 168 9.10 25.39 -3.97
CA THR A 168 9.51 24.06 -3.52
C THR A 168 8.33 23.26 -2.94
N ASP A 169 8.18 22.00 -3.39
CA ASP A 169 7.12 21.11 -2.90
C ASP A 169 7.44 20.57 -1.49
N PRO A 170 6.57 20.82 -0.47
CA PRO A 170 6.70 20.25 0.87
C PRO A 170 6.49 18.75 0.96
N GLN A 171 6.11 18.07 -0.11
CA GLN A 171 5.87 16.62 -0.13
C GLN A 171 7.04 15.84 -0.74
N ASP A 172 8.00 16.53 -1.37
CA ASP A 172 9.18 15.93 -1.99
C ASP A 172 10.23 15.56 -0.93
N MET A 173 10.53 14.27 -0.83
CA MET A 173 11.48 13.70 0.14
C MET A 173 12.91 14.22 -0.06
N ARG A 174 13.28 14.69 -1.26
CA ARG A 174 14.62 15.24 -1.53
C ARG A 174 14.86 16.55 -0.78
N ASN A 175 13.78 17.25 -0.43
CA ASN A 175 13.80 18.48 0.35
C ASN A 175 13.61 18.23 1.85
N MET A 176 13.35 16.98 2.24
CA MET A 176 13.15 16.57 3.62
C MET A 176 14.44 15.95 4.17
N GLY A 177 14.96 16.50 5.25
CA GLY A 177 16.16 15.93 5.89
C GLY A 177 16.41 16.51 7.28
N GLY A 178 17.00 15.68 8.14
CA GLY A 178 17.42 16.08 9.48
C GLY A 178 16.29 16.12 10.52
N PHE A 179 15.14 15.49 10.23
CA PHE A 179 13.98 15.48 11.14
C PHE A 179 14.23 14.76 12.46
N LYS A 180 15.18 13.83 12.51
CA LYS A 180 15.61 13.16 13.74
C LYS A 180 15.89 14.12 14.91
N SER A 181 16.49 15.29 14.60
CA SER A 181 16.82 16.30 15.61
C SER A 181 15.69 17.28 15.91
N LYS A 182 14.84 17.57 14.91
CA LYS A 182 13.81 18.62 14.98
C LYS A 182 12.47 18.11 15.50
N MET A 183 12.11 16.87 15.15
CA MET A 183 10.83 16.23 15.49
C MET A 183 11.06 14.79 15.96
N PRO A 184 11.74 14.58 17.10
CA PRO A 184 12.20 13.26 17.52
C PRO A 184 11.05 12.28 17.77
N VAL A 185 9.90 12.75 18.28
CA VAL A 185 8.73 11.89 18.53
C VAL A 185 8.16 11.35 17.23
N THR A 186 7.93 12.22 16.23
CA THR A 186 7.44 11.81 14.90
C THR A 186 8.44 10.90 14.18
N TYR A 187 9.74 11.20 14.29
CA TYR A 187 10.79 10.37 13.71
C TYR A 187 10.77 8.94 14.28
N TRP A 188 10.87 8.79 15.62
CA TRP A 188 10.93 7.46 16.22
C TRP A 188 9.65 6.65 16.03
N THR A 189 8.48 7.29 16.06
CA THR A 189 7.20 6.61 15.79
C THR A 189 7.13 6.10 14.35
N MET A 190 7.57 6.90 13.36
CA MET A 190 7.64 6.46 11.97
C MET A 190 8.67 5.35 11.77
N VAL A 191 9.84 5.43 12.42
CA VAL A 191 10.88 4.40 12.36
C VAL A 191 10.38 3.07 12.90
N VAL A 192 9.71 3.08 14.06
CA VAL A 192 9.14 1.85 14.63
C VAL A 192 8.08 1.25 13.69
N ALA A 193 7.24 2.08 13.08
CA ALA A 193 6.24 1.61 12.11
C ALA A 193 6.89 1.07 10.81
N ALA A 194 7.98 1.69 10.35
CA ALA A 194 8.77 1.25 9.20
C ALA A 194 9.43 -0.11 9.46
N LEU A 195 10.12 -0.26 10.60
CA LEU A 195 10.73 -1.53 11.03
C LEU A 195 9.69 -2.64 11.21
N ALA A 196 8.51 -2.28 11.72
CA ALA A 196 7.42 -3.23 11.84
C ALA A 196 6.89 -3.69 10.47
N ILE A 197 6.71 -2.79 9.49
CA ILE A 197 6.24 -3.18 8.16
C ILE A 197 7.31 -3.88 7.31
N SER A 198 8.60 -3.62 7.49
CA SER A 198 9.66 -4.40 6.83
C SER A 198 9.78 -5.81 7.37
N GLY A 199 9.37 -6.04 8.62
CA GLY A 199 9.34 -7.36 9.23
C GLY A 199 10.66 -7.71 9.90
N VAL A 200 11.25 -6.74 10.61
CA VAL A 200 12.41 -6.98 11.49
C VAL A 200 11.99 -7.98 12.59
N PRO A 201 12.85 -8.97 12.92
CA PRO A 201 12.56 -9.91 14.00
C PRO A 201 12.20 -9.15 15.29
N LEU A 202 11.26 -9.69 16.06
CA LEU A 202 10.61 -9.10 17.26
C LEU A 202 9.36 -8.24 16.98
N PHE A 203 9.10 -7.79 15.75
CA PHE A 203 7.88 -7.04 15.42
C PHE A 203 6.75 -7.94 14.88
N SER A 204 5.50 -7.49 15.00
CA SER A 204 4.34 -8.25 14.50
C SER A 204 4.30 -8.40 12.98
N GLY A 205 4.98 -7.52 12.24
CA GLY A 205 5.15 -7.68 10.80
C GLY A 205 6.06 -8.85 10.42
N PHE A 206 7.02 -9.23 11.27
CA PHE A 206 7.81 -10.44 11.07
C PHE A 206 6.92 -11.68 11.20
N LEU A 207 6.14 -11.78 12.27
CA LEU A 207 5.25 -12.91 12.52
C LEU A 207 4.24 -13.13 11.38
N SER A 208 3.68 -12.05 10.86
CA SER A 208 2.70 -12.13 9.78
C SER A 208 3.34 -12.50 8.44
N LYS A 209 4.49 -11.93 8.10
CA LYS A 209 5.19 -12.29 6.86
C LYS A 209 5.78 -13.69 6.91
N ASP A 210 6.32 -14.12 8.04
CA ASP A 210 6.85 -15.48 8.23
C ASP A 210 5.74 -16.53 8.12
N ALA A 211 4.57 -16.28 8.73
CA ALA A 211 3.41 -17.17 8.59
C ALA A 211 2.92 -17.28 7.12
N ILE A 212 2.95 -16.18 6.37
CA ILE A 212 2.63 -16.18 4.94
C ILE A 212 3.70 -16.96 4.16
N LEU A 213 4.98 -16.77 4.49
CA LEU A 213 6.11 -17.45 3.85
C LEU A 213 6.07 -18.97 4.08
N ALA A 214 5.69 -19.40 5.28
CA ALA A 214 5.51 -20.81 5.61
C ALA A 214 4.42 -21.46 4.76
N GLY A 215 3.29 -20.77 4.54
CA GLY A 215 2.21 -21.25 3.67
C GLY A 215 2.59 -21.32 2.18
N LEU A 216 3.54 -20.48 1.75
CA LEU A 216 4.00 -20.39 0.36
C LEU A 216 5.13 -21.37 0.02
N TRP A 217 5.75 -22.00 1.03
CA TRP A 217 6.96 -22.81 0.87
C TRP A 217 6.81 -23.97 -0.12
N HIS A 218 5.58 -24.45 -0.30
CA HIS A 218 5.25 -25.59 -1.15
C HIS A 218 4.89 -25.22 -2.60
N LEU A 219 4.72 -23.94 -2.94
CA LEU A 219 4.13 -23.49 -4.22
C LEU A 219 5.16 -23.09 -5.30
N GLY A 220 6.41 -23.58 -5.19
CA GLY A 220 7.42 -23.47 -6.24
C GLY A 220 8.43 -22.32 -6.08
N PRO A 221 9.46 -22.24 -6.95
CA PRO A 221 10.57 -21.30 -6.80
C PRO A 221 10.20 -19.85 -7.16
N ILE A 222 9.29 -19.64 -8.11
CA ILE A 222 8.90 -18.31 -8.61
C ILE A 222 8.27 -17.48 -7.49
N ILE A 223 7.30 -18.06 -6.78
CA ILE A 223 6.61 -17.40 -5.66
C ILE A 223 7.59 -17.06 -4.53
N ARG A 224 8.60 -17.91 -4.27
CA ARG A 224 9.67 -17.59 -3.31
C ARG A 224 10.52 -16.38 -3.71
N SER A 225 10.83 -16.24 -5.00
CA SER A 225 11.59 -15.07 -5.50
C SER A 225 10.82 -13.75 -5.34
N ILE A 226 9.48 -13.79 -5.50
CA ILE A 226 8.60 -12.62 -5.26
C ILE A 226 8.69 -12.17 -3.79
N LEU A 227 8.77 -13.12 -2.86
CA LEU A 227 8.87 -12.85 -1.42
C LEU A 227 10.22 -12.26 -1.04
N CYS A 228 11.32 -12.83 -1.56
CA CYS A 228 12.66 -12.33 -1.32
C CYS A 228 12.82 -10.90 -1.85
N TYR A 229 12.26 -10.61 -3.03
CA TYR A 229 12.23 -9.27 -3.61
C TYR A 229 11.49 -8.27 -2.71
N GLN A 230 10.33 -8.65 -2.14
CA GLN A 230 9.61 -7.78 -1.20
C GLN A 230 10.45 -7.48 0.04
N PHE A 231 11.06 -8.47 0.69
CA PHE A 231 11.89 -8.22 1.87
C PHE A 231 13.09 -7.28 1.56
N LEU A 232 13.74 -7.46 0.41
CA LEU A 232 14.86 -6.61 -0.04
C LEU A 232 14.43 -5.17 -0.36
N VAL A 233 13.35 -5.00 -1.13
CA VAL A 233 12.88 -3.68 -1.54
C VAL A 233 12.42 -2.85 -0.34
N TRP A 234 11.75 -3.48 0.62
CA TRP A 234 11.29 -2.77 1.81
C TRP A 234 12.41 -2.42 2.79
N GLY A 235 13.43 -3.27 2.92
CA GLY A 235 14.65 -2.87 3.63
C GLY A 235 15.33 -1.64 3.00
N CYS A 236 15.25 -1.51 1.66
CA CYS A 236 15.81 -0.36 0.95
C CYS A 236 14.94 0.92 1.06
N LEU A 237 13.61 0.77 1.06
CA LEU A 237 12.66 1.87 1.26
C LEU A 237 12.71 2.44 2.68
N ASP A 238 12.92 1.59 3.70
CA ASP A 238 13.11 2.01 5.08
C ASP A 238 14.35 2.89 5.26
N HIS A 239 15.42 2.61 4.49
CA HIS A 239 16.60 3.47 4.44
C HIS A 239 16.25 4.88 3.95
N CYS A 240 15.35 4.99 2.98
CA CYS A 240 14.88 6.28 2.46
C CYS A 240 14.13 7.08 3.53
N PHE A 241 13.28 6.42 4.34
CA PHE A 241 12.60 7.07 5.48
C PHE A 241 13.54 7.43 6.65
N LEU A 242 14.65 6.71 6.82
CA LEU A 242 15.66 7.02 7.83
C LEU A 242 16.51 8.25 7.47
N HIS A 243 16.59 8.61 6.18
CA HIS A 243 17.31 9.79 5.70
C HIS A 243 16.48 11.08 5.71
N VAL A 244 15.16 10.97 5.82
CA VAL A 244 14.22 12.08 6.10
C VAL A 244 14.33 12.49 7.57
#